data_AF-A0A380ARV0-F1
#
_entry.id   AF-A0A380ARV0-F1
#
_cell.length_a   1.000
_cell.length_b   1.000
_cell.length_c   1.000
_cell.angle_alpha   90.00
_cell.angle_beta   90.00
_cell.angle_gamma   90.00
#
_symmetry.space_group_name_H-M   'P 1'
#
loop_
_entity.id
_entity.type
_entity.pdbx_description
1 polymer ?
#
loop_
_entity_poly.entity_id
_entity_poly.type
_entity_poly.pdbx_seq_one_letter_code
_entity_poly.pdbx_strand_id
1 'polypeptide(L)' 'MLYNRLVTLRESDKTPAPSLATEWSVSPDGKTYIFTLRQGVKFNSNKYFTPTRDFNAEDVVFTVIAAEGSR' A
#
# COMPACT_ATOMS: atom_id res chain seq x y z
N MET A 1 1.21 5.52 14.34
CA MET A 1 1.88 4.55 13.43
C MET A 1 2.52 5.34 12.29
N LEU A 2 3.76 5.02 11.90
CA LEU A 2 4.49 5.75 10.86
C LEU A 2 4.19 5.28 9.43
N TYR A 3 3.69 4.05 9.27
CA TYR A 3 3.49 3.40 7.98
C TYR A 3 2.17 2.63 7.96
N ASN A 4 1.65 2.42 6.74
CA ASN A 4 0.50 1.58 6.46
C ASN A 4 0.87 0.55 5.39
N ARG A 5 0.17 -0.59 5.41
CA ARG A 5 0.26 -1.63 4.37
C ARG A 5 -0.87 -1.43 3.35
N LEU A 6 -0.77 -2.08 2.19
CA LEU A 6 -1.89 -2.13 1.23
C LEU A 6 -3.15 -2.72 1.87
N VAL A 7 -2.99 -3.85 2.55
CA VAL A 7 -4.04 -4.52 3.32
C VAL A 7 -3.61 -4.69 4.76
N THR A 8 -4.59 -4.70 5.66
CA THR A 8 -4.40 -5.14 7.04
C THR A 8 -5.11 -6.48 7.26
N LEU A 9 -4.93 -7.09 8.43
CA LEU A 9 -5.68 -8.29 8.82
C LEU A 9 -6.73 -7.88 9.86
N ARG A 10 -7.97 -8.34 9.69
CA ARG A 10 -9.00 -8.19 10.73
C ARG A 10 -8.55 -8.93 11.98
N GLU A 11 -8.76 -8.34 13.14
CA GLU A 11 -8.35 -8.99 14.39
C GLU A 11 -9.13 -10.28 14.66
N SER A 12 -10.41 -10.30 14.27
CA SER A 12 -11.38 -11.37 14.50
C SER A 12 -11.03 -12.69 13.82
N ASP A 13 -10.71 -12.66 12.54
CA ASP A 13 -10.60 -13.86 11.69
C ASP A 13 -9.30 -13.88 10.87
N LYS A 14 -8.43 -12.90 11.07
CA LYS A 14 -7.17 -12.72 10.31
C LYS A 14 -7.36 -12.64 8.80
N THR A 15 -8.56 -12.31 8.33
CA THR A 15 -8.81 -12.11 6.90
C THR A 15 -8.31 -10.74 6.44
N PRO A 16 -7.93 -10.59 5.16
CA PRO A 16 -7.53 -9.29 4.62
C PRO A 16 -8.66 -8.26 4.68
N ALA A 17 -8.32 -7.05 5.14
CA ALA A 17 -9.19 -5.89 5.20
C ALA A 17 -8.53 -4.66 4.54
N PRO A 18 -9.35 -3.73 4.01
CA PRO A 18 -8.85 -2.51 3.38
C PRO A 18 -7.93 -1.68 4.29
N SER A 19 -6.89 -1.11 3.70
CA SER A 19 -6.04 -0.09 4.33
C SER A 19 -5.69 0.98 3.30
N LEU A 20 -4.47 0.98 2.73
CA LEU A 20 -4.11 1.84 1.60
C LEU A 20 -4.74 1.37 0.28
N ALA A 21 -5.03 0.08 0.14
CA ALA A 21 -5.91 -0.43 -0.91
C ALA A 21 -7.35 -0.52 -0.39
N THR A 22 -8.30 -0.01 -1.17
CA THR A 22 -9.74 -0.07 -0.86
C THR A 22 -10.39 -1.36 -1.35
N GLU A 23 -9.85 -1.93 -2.41
CA GLU A 23 -10.32 -3.16 -3.06
C GLU A 23 -9.12 -3.88 -3.68
N TRP A 24 -9.25 -5.20 -3.85
CA TRP A 24 -8.33 -6.00 -4.64
C TRP A 24 -9.03 -7.17 -5.30
N SER A 25 -8.50 -7.61 -6.44
CA SER A 25 -8.91 -8.83 -7.13
C SER A 25 -7.72 -9.72 -7.40
N VAL A 26 -7.95 -11.03 -7.37
CA VAL A 26 -6.93 -12.05 -7.64
C VAL A 26 -7.33 -12.82 -8.91
N SER A 27 -6.39 -13.00 -9.83
CA SER A 27 -6.63 -13.81 -11.02
C SER A 27 -6.93 -15.27 -10.66
N PRO A 28 -7.64 -16.03 -11.52
CA PRO A 28 -7.96 -17.44 -11.25
C PRO A 28 -6.74 -18.33 -11.01
N ASP A 29 -5.59 -18.00 -11.59
CA ASP A 29 -4.32 -18.72 -11.41
C ASP A 29 -3.54 -18.31 -10.15
N GLY A 30 -4.04 -17.32 -9.39
CA GLY A 30 -3.43 -16.84 -8.16
C GLY A 30 -2.13 -16.04 -8.34
N LYS A 31 -1.75 -15.69 -9.58
CA LYS A 31 -0.45 -15.05 -9.87
C LYS A 31 -0.54 -13.54 -10.06
N THR A 32 -1.73 -13.01 -10.32
CA THR A 32 -1.94 -11.58 -10.54
C THR A 32 -2.85 -11.02 -9.47
N TYR A 33 -2.37 -9.98 -8.79
CA TYR A 33 -3.12 -9.22 -7.80
C TYR A 33 -3.28 -7.78 -8.30
N ILE A 34 -4.51 -7.31 -8.37
CA ILE A 34 -4.83 -5.93 -8.76
C ILE A 34 -5.35 -5.22 -7.51
N PHE A 35 -4.77 -4.07 -7.16
CA PHE A 35 -5.16 -3.28 -6.00
C PHE A 35 -5.69 -1.91 -6.44
N THR A 36 -6.88 -1.55 -5.97
CA THR A 36 -7.43 -0.20 -6.11
C THR A 36 -6.95 0.65 -4.93
N LEU A 37 -6.19 1.71 -5.19
CA LEU A 37 -5.57 2.53 -4.16
C LEU A 37 -6.51 3.63 -3.63
N ARG A 38 -6.48 3.83 -2.31
CA ARG A 38 -7.18 4.92 -1.63
C ARG A 38 -6.64 6.27 -2.11
N GLN A 39 -7.55 7.14 -2.55
CA GLN A 39 -7.22 8.49 -2.97
C GLN A 39 -7.12 9.45 -1.78
N GLY A 40 -6.37 10.54 -1.96
CA GLY A 40 -6.27 11.62 -0.96
C GLY A 40 -5.42 11.29 0.28
N VAL A 41 -4.67 10.20 0.26
CA VAL A 41 -3.81 9.81 1.39
C VAL A 41 -2.57 10.68 1.41
N LYS A 42 -2.40 11.46 2.49
CA LYS A 42 -1.26 12.34 2.69
C LYS A 42 -0.11 11.61 3.38
N PHE A 43 1.11 11.88 2.95
CA PHE A 43 2.31 11.48 3.67
C PHE A 43 2.54 12.39 4.89
N ASN A 44 3.29 11.87 5.86
CA ASN A 44 3.77 12.69 6.99
C ASN A 44 4.76 13.75 6.48
N SER A 45 4.68 14.95 7.05
CA SER A 45 5.59 16.07 6.75
C SER A 45 6.48 16.37 7.96
N ASN A 46 7.73 16.76 7.73
CA ASN A 46 8.67 17.19 8.77
C ASN A 46 9.66 18.24 8.22
N LYS A 47 10.61 18.70 9.04
CA LYS A 47 11.60 19.73 8.65
C LYS A 47 12.50 19.35 7.46
N TYR A 48 12.61 18.06 7.12
CA TYR A 48 13.46 17.54 6.07
C TYR A 48 12.68 17.04 4.85
N PHE A 49 11.35 16.95 4.94
CA PHE A 49 10.52 16.42 3.87
C PHE A 49 9.13 17.03 3.92
N THR A 50 8.74 17.67 2.82
CA THR A 50 7.39 18.18 2.60
C THR A 50 6.81 17.49 1.38
N PRO A 51 5.74 16.68 1.53
CA PRO A 51 5.10 16.02 0.40
C PRO A 51 4.50 17.04 -0.57
N THR A 52 4.77 16.86 -1.86
CA THR A 52 4.20 17.70 -2.94
C THR A 52 3.03 17.05 -3.65
N ARG A 53 2.80 15.76 -3.39
CA ARG A 53 1.68 14.96 -3.93
C ARG A 53 1.18 13.96 -2.91
N ASP A 54 0.01 13.40 -3.21
CA ASP A 54 -0.61 12.34 -2.42
C ASP A 54 -0.01 10.97 -2.80
N PHE A 55 -0.27 9.98 -1.94
CA PHE A 55 0.06 8.58 -2.20
C PHE A 55 -0.58 8.08 -3.51
N ASN A 56 0.21 7.40 -4.33
CA ASN A 56 -0.22 6.84 -5.60
C ASN A 56 0.49 5.49 -5.91
N ALA A 57 0.31 4.97 -7.12
CA ALA A 57 0.87 3.69 -7.53
C ALA A 57 2.41 3.68 -7.58
N GLU A 58 3.06 4.82 -7.84
CA GLU A 58 4.53 4.91 -7.89
C GLU A 58 5.15 4.57 -6.53
N ASP A 59 4.50 4.96 -5.43
CA ASP A 59 5.00 4.70 -4.08
C ASP A 59 4.94 3.21 -3.74
N VAL A 60 3.97 2.49 -4.30
CA VAL A 60 3.86 1.03 -4.17
C VAL A 60 4.97 0.35 -4.95
N VAL A 61 5.15 0.73 -6.21
CA VAL A 61 6.20 0.19 -7.09
C VAL A 61 7.58 0.42 -6.47
N PHE A 62 7.85 1.65 -6.02
CA PHE A 62 9.09 2.00 -5.35
C PHE A 62 9.38 1.08 -4.15
N THR A 63 8.38 0.88 -3.29
CA THR A 63 8.52 0.04 -2.09
C THR A 63 8.82 -1.42 -2.44
N VAL A 64 8.15 -1.99 -3.45
CA VAL A 64 8.35 -3.38 -3.86
C VAL A 64 9.74 -3.57 -4.48
N ILE A 65 10.13 -2.70 -5.41
CA ILE A 65 11.45 -2.80 -6.08
C ILE A 65 12.58 -2.60 -5.07
N ALA A 66 12.44 -1.64 -4.15
CA ALA A 66 13.45 -1.41 -3.11
C ALA A 66 13.60 -2.63 -2.19
N ALA A 67 12.51 -3.35 -1.90
CA ALA A 67 12.56 -4.57 -1.11
C ALA A 67 13.25 -5.73 -1.86
N GLU A 68 13.10 -5.81 -3.18
CA GLU A 68 13.77 -6.84 -4.00
C GLU A 68 15.30 -6.69 -4.01
N GLY A 69 15.80 -5.46 -4.05
CA GLY A 69 17.25 -5.18 -3.93
C GLY A 69 17.83 -5.38 -2.52
N SER A 70 16.98 -5.64 -1.52
CA SER A 70 17.39 -5.90 -0.13
C SER A 70 17.48 -7.39 0.23
N ARG A 71 17.20 -8.27 -0.75
CA ARG A 71 17.32 -9.73 -0.63
C ARG A 71 18.66 -10.23 -1.13
#